data_AF-A0A2E5WXP8-F1
#
_entry.id   AF-A0A2E5WXP8-F1
#
_cell.length_a   1.000
_cell.length_b   1.000
_cell.length_c   1.000
_cell.angle_alpha   90.00
_cell.angle_beta   90.00
_cell.angle_gamma   90.00
#
_symmetry.space_group_name_H-M   'P 1'
#
loop_
_entity.id
_entity.type
_entity.pdbx_description
1 polymer ?
#
loop_
_entity_poly.entity_id
_entity_poly.type
_entity_poly.pdbx_seq_one_letter_code
_entity_poly.pdbx_strand_id
1 'polypeptide(L)'
;MHDFSDYQRRKLLQNQHIKNVSEKQVVFHPQFKAKSVEDYLAGLNPKEIFEKANINLKWFSRDYPKSCLKKWKKKYLEEGRDSLFEERRGTGTGGGRPKNEKLSELTYEELLAVIEVQKGVIEDLKKKKALTKKNS
;
A
#
# COMPACT_ATOMS: atom_id res chain seq x y z
N MET A 1 -5.07 16.36 12.68
CA MET A 1 -5.36 15.88 11.32
C MET A 1 -6.69 16.52 10.94
N HIS A 2 -6.75 17.29 9.84
CA HIS A 2 -7.97 18.01 9.47
C HIS A 2 -8.81 17.10 8.58
N ASP A 3 -10.07 16.90 8.94
CA ASP A 3 -11.02 16.13 8.14
C ASP A 3 -11.64 17.03 7.07
N PHE A 4 -11.79 16.51 5.84
CA PHE A 4 -12.38 17.23 4.73
C PHE A 4 -13.90 17.32 4.90
N SER A 5 -14.45 18.53 4.81
CA SER A 5 -15.89 18.74 4.80
C SER A 5 -16.55 18.20 3.52
N ASP A 6 -17.85 17.94 3.56
CA ASP A 6 -18.62 17.45 2.41
C ASP A 6 -18.51 18.36 1.20
N TYR A 7 -18.38 19.67 1.43
CA TYR A 7 -18.15 20.65 0.37
C TYR A 7 -16.75 20.48 -0.25
N GLN A 8 -15.70 20.37 0.57
CA GLN A 8 -14.33 20.17 0.11
C GLN A 8 -14.20 18.86 -0.68
N ARG A 9 -14.79 17.76 -0.17
CA ARG A 9 -14.76 16.46 -0.86
C ARG A 9 -15.44 16.53 -2.22
N ARG A 10 -16.64 17.12 -2.32
CA ARG A 10 -17.34 17.33 -3.59
C ARG A 10 -16.53 18.17 -4.57
N LYS A 11 -15.90 19.26 -4.12
CA LYS A 11 -15.07 20.10 -4.98
C LYS A 11 -13.79 19.40 -5.44
N LEU A 12 -13.14 18.62 -4.58
CA LEU A 12 -11.97 17.84 -4.93
C LEU A 12 -12.31 16.75 -5.96
N LEU A 13 -13.46 16.10 -5.83
CA LEU A 13 -13.91 15.08 -6.79
C LEU A 13 -14.21 15.62 -8.19
N GLN A 14 -14.38 16.94 -8.36
CA GLN A 14 -14.53 17.56 -9.68
C GLN A 14 -13.21 17.62 -10.47
N ASN A 15 -12.06 17.39 -9.82
CA ASN A 15 -10.75 17.46 -10.46
C ASN A 15 -10.39 16.14 -11.16
N GLN A 16 -9.99 16.21 -12.44
CA GLN A 16 -9.64 15.05 -13.26
C GLN A 16 -8.48 14.18 -12.72
N HIS A 17 -7.62 14.73 -11.86
CA HIS A 17 -6.47 14.04 -11.30
C HIS A 17 -6.79 13.27 -10.01
N ILE A 18 -7.99 13.47 -9.46
CA ILE A 18 -8.47 12.87 -8.21
C ILE A 18 -9.40 11.69 -8.54
N LYS A 19 -9.02 10.50 -8.06
CA LYS A 19 -9.79 9.26 -8.23
C LYS A 19 -10.87 9.10 -7.18
N ASN A 20 -10.57 9.42 -5.92
CA ASN A 20 -11.52 9.33 -4.81
C ASN A 20 -11.10 10.24 -3.65
N VAL A 21 -12.04 10.62 -2.80
CA VAL A 21 -11.80 11.45 -1.60
C VAL A 21 -12.57 10.87 -0.42
N SER A 22 -11.85 10.43 0.60
CA SER A 22 -12.42 10.12 1.92
C SER A 22 -12.35 11.35 2.83
N GLU A 23 -12.91 11.25 4.03
CA GLU A 23 -12.81 12.31 5.05
C GLU A 23 -11.36 12.69 5.37
N LYS A 24 -10.42 11.75 5.25
CA LYS A 24 -9.03 11.95 5.69
C LYS A 24 -8.01 11.94 4.56
N GLN A 25 -8.38 11.44 3.38
CA GLN A 25 -7.41 11.13 2.34
C GLN A 25 -7.96 11.41 0.94
N VAL A 26 -7.08 11.90 0.08
CA VAL A 26 -7.32 12.03 -1.36
C VAL A 26 -6.54 10.94 -2.07
N VAL A 27 -7.24 10.17 -2.90
CA VAL A 27 -6.66 9.15 -3.76
C VAL A 27 -6.51 9.74 -5.14
N PHE A 28 -5.28 9.88 -5.62
CA PHE A 28 -4.97 10.38 -6.95
C PHE A 28 -4.96 9.26 -7.99
N HIS A 29 -5.23 9.62 -9.25
CA HIS A 29 -5.03 8.73 -10.38
C HIS A 29 -3.54 8.33 -10.53
N PRO A 30 -3.23 7.06 -10.85
CA PRO A 30 -1.86 6.61 -11.08
C PRO A 30 -1.10 7.45 -12.12
N GLN A 31 -1.78 7.84 -13.20
CA GLN A 31 -1.23 8.69 -14.26
C GLN A 31 -0.72 10.03 -13.70
N PHE A 32 -1.51 10.66 -12.83
CA PHE A 32 -1.12 11.91 -12.18
C PHE A 32 0.08 11.71 -11.25
N LYS A 33 0.11 10.60 -10.49
CA LYS A 33 1.24 10.31 -9.60
C LYS A 33 2.55 10.14 -10.38
N ALA A 34 2.52 9.37 -11.47
CA ALA A 34 3.68 9.15 -12.32
C ALA A 34 4.19 10.45 -12.92
N LYS A 35 3.30 11.22 -13.57
CA LYS A 35 3.64 12.52 -14.15
C LYS A 35 4.18 13.51 -13.11
N SER A 36 3.58 13.55 -11.91
CA SER A 36 4.05 14.40 -10.82
C SER A 36 5.47 14.05 -10.36
N VAL A 37 5.83 12.76 -10.35
CA VAL A 37 7.19 12.33 -10.02
C VAL A 37 8.17 12.72 -11.13
N GLU A 38 7.79 12.52 -12.40
CA GLU A 38 8.59 12.92 -13.56
C GLU A 38 8.86 14.43 -13.56
N ASP A 39 7.82 15.26 -13.37
CA ASP A 39 7.93 16.72 -13.26
C ASP A 39 8.82 17.15 -12.08
N TYR A 40 8.70 16.46 -10.94
CA TYR A 40 9.54 16.73 -9.76
C TYR A 40 11.01 16.36 -10.00
N LEU A 41 11.28 15.28 -10.73
CA LEU A 41 12.64 14.89 -11.12
C LEU A 41 13.24 15.86 -12.16
N ALA A 42 12.39 16.48 -12.99
CA ALA A 42 12.77 17.56 -13.90
C ALA A 42 13.02 18.90 -13.20
N GLY A 43 12.82 18.99 -11.88
CA GLY A 43 13.15 20.16 -11.06
C GLY A 43 11.96 21.06 -10.70
N LEU A 44 10.72 20.69 -11.05
CA LEU A 44 9.54 21.47 -10.66
C LEU A 44 9.28 21.37 -9.15
N ASN A 45 8.76 22.45 -8.57
CA ASN A 45 8.42 22.47 -7.15
C ASN A 45 7.13 21.66 -6.88
N PRO A 46 7.07 20.85 -5.80
CA PRO A 46 5.86 20.17 -5.37
C PRO A 46 4.59 21.04 -5.36
N LYS A 47 4.68 22.29 -4.94
CA LYS A 47 3.52 23.19 -4.91
C LYS A 47 3.05 23.53 -6.33
N GLU A 48 3.97 23.91 -7.19
CA GLU A 48 3.69 24.27 -8.59
C GLU A 48 3.04 23.10 -9.35
N ILE A 49 3.48 21.86 -9.12
CA ILE A 49 2.90 20.67 -9.75
C ILE A 49 1.41 20.53 -9.39
N PHE A 50 1.06 20.72 -8.12
CA PHE A 50 -0.32 20.60 -7.65
C PHE A 50 -1.17 21.82 -8.01
N GLU A 51 -0.59 23.02 -8.05
CA GLU A 51 -1.25 24.23 -8.51
C GLU A 51 -1.56 24.17 -10.01
N LYS A 52 -0.62 23.73 -10.85
CA LYS A 52 -0.85 23.45 -12.29
C LYS A 52 -1.94 22.41 -12.53
N ALA A 53 -2.10 21.48 -11.58
CA ALA A 53 -3.16 20.48 -11.61
C ALA A 53 -4.52 21.00 -11.12
N ASN A 54 -4.66 22.30 -10.83
CA ASN A 54 -5.87 22.92 -10.28
C ASN A 54 -6.34 22.29 -8.95
N ILE A 55 -5.40 21.84 -8.11
CA ILE A 55 -5.70 21.31 -6.78
C ILE A 55 -5.58 22.44 -5.75
N ASN A 56 -6.67 22.73 -5.03
CA ASN A 56 -6.66 23.80 -4.04
C ASN A 56 -5.88 23.40 -2.78
N LEU A 57 -4.61 23.81 -2.71
CA LEU A 57 -3.69 23.50 -1.61
C LEU A 57 -4.11 24.10 -0.25
N LYS A 58 -5.02 25.07 -0.21
CA LYS A 58 -5.50 25.69 1.04
C LYS A 58 -6.25 24.71 1.94
N TRP A 59 -6.81 23.63 1.37
CA TRP A 59 -7.50 22.60 2.13
C TRP A 59 -6.55 21.53 2.70
N PHE A 60 -5.27 21.58 2.35
CA PHE A 60 -4.28 20.62 2.76
C PHE A 60 -3.25 21.25 3.71
N SER A 61 -2.55 20.40 4.46
CA SER A 61 -1.39 20.85 5.24
C SER A 61 -0.27 21.37 4.32
N ARG A 62 0.53 22.32 4.82
CA ARG A 62 1.63 22.96 4.06
C ARG A 62 2.57 21.95 3.37
N ASP A 63 2.88 20.84 4.04
CA ASP A 63 3.80 19.81 3.55
C ASP A 63 3.13 18.67 2.76
N TYR A 64 1.83 18.78 2.47
CA TYR A 64 1.07 17.73 1.81
C TYR A 64 1.62 17.36 0.42
N PRO A 65 1.89 18.31 -0.50
CA PRO A 65 2.45 17.98 -1.82
C PRO A 65 3.81 17.30 -1.72
N LYS A 66 4.69 17.81 -0.85
CA LYS A 66 6.02 17.25 -0.59
C LYS A 66 5.93 15.83 -0.05
N SER A 67 4.99 15.57 0.86
CA SER A 67 4.77 14.25 1.47
C SER A 67 4.23 13.23 0.46
N CYS A 68 3.32 13.63 -0.42
CA CYS A 68 2.83 12.80 -1.52
C CYS A 68 3.97 12.42 -2.47
N LEU A 69 4.71 13.42 -2.96
CA LEU A 69 5.82 13.20 -3.89
C LEU A 69 6.93 12.35 -3.28
N LYS A 70 7.27 12.53 -2.00
CA LYS A 70 8.25 11.67 -1.32
C LYS A 70 7.86 10.19 -1.39
N LYS A 71 6.59 9.87 -1.16
CA LYS A 71 6.08 8.49 -1.20
C LYS A 71 6.07 7.94 -2.63
N TRP A 72 5.56 8.71 -3.59
CA TRP A 72 5.47 8.26 -4.98
C TRP A 72 6.84 8.13 -5.63
N LYS A 73 7.75 9.09 -5.38
CA LYS A 73 9.14 9.04 -5.83
C LYS A 73 9.86 7.82 -5.28
N LYS A 74 9.70 7.52 -3.99
CA LYS A 74 10.30 6.32 -3.39
C LYS A 74 9.87 5.06 -4.16
N LYS A 75 8.55 4.85 -4.31
CA LYS A 75 8.02 3.69 -5.04
C LYS A 75 8.50 3.64 -6.50
N TYR A 76 8.46 4.79 -7.17
CA TYR A 76 8.92 4.93 -8.56
C TYR A 76 10.39 4.55 -8.74
N LEU A 77 11.27 4.96 -7.81
CA LEU A 77 12.71 4.66 -7.89
C LEU A 77 13.03 3.21 -7.52
N GLU A 78 12.29 2.61 -6.59
CA GLU A 78 12.53 1.24 -6.11
C GLU A 78 11.95 0.18 -7.06
N GLU A 79 10.75 0.41 -7.60
CA GLU A 79 9.97 -0.60 -8.32
C GLU A 79 9.66 -0.18 -9.77
N GLY A 80 10.09 1.01 -10.19
CA GLY A 80 9.82 1.56 -11.53
C GLY A 80 8.47 2.26 -11.64
N ARG A 81 8.19 2.78 -12.83
CA ARG A 81 6.99 3.59 -13.12
C ARG A 81 5.69 2.82 -12.93
N ASP A 82 5.63 1.58 -13.40
CA ASP A 82 4.41 0.76 -13.40
C ASP A 82 3.95 0.39 -11.99
N SER A 83 4.87 0.43 -11.02
CA SER A 83 4.56 0.25 -9.61
C SER A 83 3.46 1.22 -9.11
N LEU A 84 3.36 2.43 -9.67
CA LEU A 84 2.33 3.40 -9.26
C LEU A 84 0.91 3.05 -9.77
N PHE A 85 0.82 2.16 -10.77
CA PHE A 85 -0.41 1.68 -11.38
C PHE A 85 -0.92 0.40 -10.72
N GLU A 86 -0.02 -0.41 -10.18
CA GLU A 86 -0.36 -1.66 -9.53
C GLU A 86 -0.94 -1.47 -8.11
N GLU A 87 -2.08 -2.11 -7.87
CA GLU A 87 -2.67 -2.28 -6.54
C GLU A 87 -2.20 -3.62 -5.95
N ARG A 88 -1.27 -3.56 -5.00
CA ARG A 88 -0.72 -4.75 -4.32
C ARG A 88 -1.27 -4.98 -2.91
N ARG A 89 -2.25 -4.18 -2.48
CA ARG A 89 -2.89 -4.39 -1.17
C ARG A 89 -3.69 -5.70 -1.21
N GLY A 90 -3.50 -6.53 -0.19
CA GLY A 90 -4.19 -7.82 -0.08
C GLY A 90 -3.63 -8.94 -0.97
N THR A 91 -2.61 -8.67 -1.79
CA THR A 91 -1.97 -9.67 -2.67
C THR A 91 -0.64 -10.20 -2.13
N GLY A 92 -0.30 -9.88 -0.89
CA GLY A 92 0.93 -10.37 -0.25
C GLY A 92 0.90 -11.88 -0.10
N THR A 93 1.90 -12.57 -0.67
CA THR A 93 2.09 -14.02 -0.56
C THR A 93 2.57 -14.46 0.84
N GLY A 94 2.97 -13.53 1.69
CA GLY A 94 3.69 -13.80 2.94
C GLY A 94 2.96 -13.42 4.24
N GLY A 95 1.78 -13.99 4.51
CA GLY A 95 1.24 -14.00 5.89
C GLY A 95 -0.02 -13.15 6.13
N GLY A 96 -1.03 -13.26 5.27
CA GLY A 96 -2.40 -12.96 5.70
C GLY A 96 -2.85 -13.91 6.82
N ARG A 97 -3.94 -13.57 7.53
CA ARG A 97 -4.58 -14.51 8.46
C ARG A 97 -4.88 -15.80 7.67
N PRO A 98 -4.36 -16.97 8.09
CA PRO A 98 -4.67 -18.21 7.41
C PRO A 98 -6.19 -18.33 7.31
N LYS A 99 -6.70 -18.63 6.11
CA LYS A 99 -8.12 -18.97 5.96
C LYS A 99 -8.36 -20.14 6.89
N ASN A 100 -9.44 -20.09 7.68
CA ASN A 100 -9.87 -21.25 8.43
C ASN A 100 -10.27 -22.28 7.37
N GLU A 101 -9.34 -23.15 6.98
CA GLU A 101 -9.67 -24.35 6.23
C GLU A 101 -10.77 -25.07 7.01
N LYS A 102 -11.66 -25.74 6.30
CA LYS A 102 -12.86 -26.39 6.85
C LYS A 102 -12.48 -27.59 7.73
N LEU A 103 -11.68 -27.40 8.79
CA LEU A 103 -11.29 -28.44 9.74
C LEU A 103 -12.54 -29.08 10.38
N SER A 104 -13.65 -28.34 10.47
CA SER A 104 -14.94 -28.85 10.94
C SER A 104 -15.61 -29.85 9.98
N GLU A 105 -15.15 -29.97 8.74
CA GLU A 105 -15.67 -30.91 7.73
C GLU A 105 -14.79 -32.16 7.60
N LEU A 106 -13.64 -32.22 8.28
CA LEU A 106 -12.72 -33.36 8.23
C LEU A 106 -13.16 -34.47 9.20
N THR A 107 -12.94 -35.71 8.79
CA THR A 107 -13.08 -36.89 9.64
C THR A 107 -11.98 -36.94 10.71
N TYR A 108 -12.17 -37.79 11.73
CA TYR A 108 -11.19 -37.96 12.81
C TYR A 108 -9.81 -38.41 12.29
N GLU A 109 -9.78 -39.32 11.30
CA GLU A 109 -8.53 -39.82 10.71
C GLU A 109 -7.79 -38.73 9.92
N GLU A 110 -8.52 -37.93 9.15
CA GLU A 110 -7.95 -36.79 8.42
C GLU A 110 -7.39 -35.74 9.38
N LEU A 111 -8.09 -35.47 10.50
CA LEU A 111 -7.59 -34.57 11.53
C LEU A 111 -6.28 -35.08 12.17
N LEU A 112 -6.17 -36.38 12.44
CA LEU A 112 -4.94 -36.99 12.94
C LEU A 112 -3.78 -36.84 11.93
N ALA A 113 -4.05 -37.06 10.64
CA ALA A 113 -3.06 -36.88 9.58
C ALA A 113 -2.58 -35.41 9.50
N VAL A 114 -3.50 -34.45 9.61
CA VAL A 114 -3.16 -33.01 9.67
C VAL A 114 -2.27 -32.70 10.87
N ILE A 115 -2.60 -33.21 12.06
CA ILE A 115 -1.81 -33.02 13.28
C ILE A 115 -0.39 -33.56 13.10
N GLU A 116 -0.24 -34.74 12.49
CA GLU A 116 1.06 -35.37 12.29
C GLU A 116 1.94 -34.57 11.33
N VAL A 117 1.38 -34.13 10.20
CA VAL A 117 2.08 -33.25 9.26
C VAL A 117 2.50 -31.95 9.95
N GLN A 118 1.61 -31.34 10.74
CA GLN A 118 1.92 -30.11 11.47
C GLN A 118 3.05 -30.29 12.49
N LYS A 119 3.09 -31.41 13.21
CA LYS A 119 4.18 -31.74 14.14
C LYS A 119 5.51 -31.84 13.42
N GLY A 120 5.57 -32.54 12.29
CA GLY A 120 6.79 -32.66 11.48
C GLY A 120 7.31 -31.30 11.01
N VAL A 121 6.42 -30.44 10.50
CA VAL A 121 6.78 -29.07 10.09
C VAL A 121 7.34 -28.25 11.27
N ILE A 122 6.73 -28.36 12.46
CA ILE A 122 7.20 -27.65 13.66
C ILE A 122 8.60 -28.10 14.06
N GLU A 123 8.89 -29.40 14.00
CA GLU A 123 10.22 -29.94 14.31
C GLU A 123 11.26 -29.43 13.33
N ASP A 124 10.97 -29.44 12.03
CA ASP A 124 11.90 -28.94 11.03
C ASP A 124 12.15 -27.44 11.14
N LEU A 125 11.12 -26.66 11.48
CA LEU A 125 11.29 -25.24 11.79
C LEU A 125 12.18 -25.02 13.02
N LYS A 126 12.04 -25.84 14.07
CA LYS A 126 12.92 -25.79 15.25
C LYS A 126 14.38 -26.10 14.88
N LYS A 127 14.61 -27.15 14.07
CA LYS A 127 15.95 -27.50 13.56
C LYS A 127 16.57 -26.34 12.77
N LYS A 128 15.82 -25.77 11.82
CA LYS A 128 16.26 -24.63 11.00
C LYS A 128 16.63 -23.42 11.86
N LYS A 129 15.82 -23.08 12.88
CA LYS A 129 16.12 -21.99 13.82
C LYS A 129 17.41 -22.24 14.63
N ALA A 130 17.64 -23.49 15.06
CA ALA A 130 18.85 -23.85 15.78
C ALA A 130 20.10 -23.74 14.89
N LEU A 131 20.01 -24.16 13.63
CA LEU A 131 21.08 -24.02 12.62
C LEU A 131 21.40 -22.54 12.34
N THR A 132 20.38 -21.69 12.15
CA THR A 132 20.60 -20.25 11.92
C THR A 132 21.25 -19.56 13.12
N LYS A 133 20.95 -19.99 14.36
CA LYS A 133 21.58 -19.45 15.58
C LYS A 133 23.03 -19.89 15.77
N LYS A 134 23.42 -21.06 15.26
CA LYS A 134 24.81 -21.55 15.31
C LYS A 134 25.72 -20.91 14.27
N ASN A 135 25.14 -20.44 13.16
CA ASN A 135 25.85 -19.83 12.03
C ASN A 135 25.86 -18.28 12.10
N SER A 136 25.38 -17.69 13.19
CA SER A 136 25.40 -16.24 13.46
C SER A 136 26.27 -15.97 14.68
#